data_AF-D5UQ02-F1
#
_entry.id   AF-D5UQ02-F1
#
_cell.length_a   1.000
_cell.length_b   1.000
_cell.length_c   1.000
_cell.angle_alpha   90.00
_cell.angle_beta   90.00
_cell.angle_gamma   90.00
#
_symmetry.space_group_name_H-M   'P 1'
#
loop_
_entity.id
_entity.type
_entity.pdbx_description
1 polymer ?
#
loop_
_entity_poly.entity_id
_entity_poly.type
_entity_poly.pdbx_seq_one_letter_code
_entity_poly.pdbx_strand_id
1 'polypeptide(L)'
;MDVTFIKRAGGYDVRVRRERGPELAPRGGPGGSPTVPHDAAHLIVEIEAGLPGGVYGRIADANGLDGLFWPADPAARRRATRNRKQPSAAQSADMARSEYLASLTVALWEVERGLRAPDPAWPGSLDDAEITDELRERIFARYDEFAPRWRALSDGGELTVAWPAAAVSGRRPGRKPARRG
;
A
#
# COMPACT_ATOMS: atom_id res chain seq x y z
N MET A 1 -3.29 8.40 8.47
CA MET A 1 -2.65 8.90 7.23
C MET A 1 -3.61 8.62 6.11
N ASP A 2 -3.79 9.55 5.19
CA ASP A 2 -4.67 9.40 4.03
C ASP A 2 -3.85 9.44 2.75
N VAL A 3 -4.17 8.54 1.82
CA VAL A 3 -3.56 8.50 0.49
C VAL A 3 -4.65 8.78 -0.53
N THR A 4 -4.47 9.85 -1.29
CA THR A 4 -5.40 10.28 -2.33
C THR A 4 -4.80 10.01 -3.69
N PHE A 5 -5.54 9.27 -4.52
CA PHE A 5 -5.26 9.02 -5.92
C PHE A 5 -6.08 10.00 -6.76
N ILE A 6 -5.42 10.72 -7.67
CA ILE A 6 -6.01 11.74 -8.52
C ILE A 6 -5.94 11.24 -9.96
N LYS A 7 -7.07 11.02 -10.61
CA LYS A 7 -7.12 10.47 -11.97
C LYS A 7 -6.62 11.48 -12.98
N ARG A 8 -5.80 11.01 -13.93
CA ARG A 8 -5.30 11.78 -15.07
C ARG A 8 -5.65 11.08 -16.38
N ALA A 9 -5.80 11.82 -17.47
CA ALA A 9 -6.14 11.30 -18.80
C ALA A 9 -5.25 10.14 -19.30
N GLY A 10 -4.03 9.98 -18.78
CA GLY A 10 -3.11 8.88 -19.11
C GLY A 10 -2.36 8.32 -17.90
N GLY A 11 -2.88 8.48 -16.68
CA GLY A 11 -2.20 8.07 -15.47
C GLY A 11 -2.93 8.52 -14.22
N TYR A 12 -2.17 8.76 -13.16
CA TYR A 12 -2.69 9.30 -11.91
C TYR A 12 -1.58 9.97 -11.11
N ASP A 13 -1.98 10.88 -10.23
CA ASP A 13 -1.09 11.39 -9.18
C ASP A 13 -1.46 10.77 -7.83
N VAL A 14 -0.48 10.71 -6.94
CA VAL A 14 -0.65 10.30 -5.55
C VAL A 14 -0.26 11.43 -4.63
N ARG A 15 -1.16 11.76 -3.70
CA ARG A 15 -0.94 12.73 -2.62
C ARG A 15 -1.11 12.03 -1.30
N VAL A 16 -0.17 12.22 -0.38
CA VAL A 16 -0.22 11.62 0.95
C VAL A 16 -0.35 12.72 2.00
N ARG A 17 -1.38 12.61 2.85
CA ARG A 17 -1.60 13.47 4.01
C ARG A 17 -1.32 12.72 5.29
N ARG A 18 -0.43 13.25 6.13
CA ARG A 18 -0.07 12.69 7.44
C ARG A 18 -0.33 13.71 8.53
N GLU A 19 -0.70 13.23 9.72
CA GLU A 19 -0.84 14.09 10.90
C GLU A 19 0.52 14.60 11.41
N ARG A 20 1.59 13.82 11.19
CA ARG A 20 2.94 14.10 11.67
C ARG A 20 3.96 13.93 10.54
N GLY A 21 5.04 14.70 10.63
CA GLY A 21 6.11 14.73 9.64
C GLY A 21 5.93 15.86 8.61
N PRO A 22 6.90 16.03 7.69
CA PRO A 22 6.82 17.04 6.65
C PRO A 22 5.70 16.73 5.66
N GLU A 23 5.11 17.77 5.10
CA GLU A 23 4.27 17.68 3.91
C GLU A 23 5.06 17.06 2.76
N LEU A 24 4.44 16.10 2.08
CA LEU A 24 5.04 15.38 0.96
C LEU A 24 4.57 15.97 -0.36
N ALA A 25 5.50 16.16 -1.30
CA ALA A 25 5.15 16.55 -2.65
C ALA A 25 4.32 15.45 -3.32
N PRO A 26 3.24 15.79 -4.05
CA PRO A 26 2.56 14.84 -4.92
C PRO A 26 3.51 14.25 -5.95
N ARG A 27 3.23 13.02 -6.40
CA ARG A 27 3.97 12.37 -7.48
C ARG A 27 3.03 11.73 -8.49
N GLY A 28 3.45 11.68 -9.75
CA GLY A 28 2.82 10.84 -10.75
C GLY A 28 3.13 9.37 -10.49
N GLY A 29 2.11 8.51 -10.57
CA GLY A 29 2.28 7.07 -10.60
C GLY A 29 2.69 6.56 -11.99
N PRO A 30 2.93 5.24 -12.14
CA PRO A 30 3.06 4.61 -13.45
C PRO A 30 1.89 4.98 -14.38
N GLY A 31 2.20 5.27 -15.65
CA GLY A 31 1.22 5.69 -16.65
C GLY A 31 0.23 4.58 -17.04
N GLY A 32 -0.76 4.96 -17.84
CA GLY A 32 -1.84 4.09 -18.29
C GLY A 32 -3.17 4.35 -17.57
N SER A 33 -4.18 3.53 -17.86
CA SER A 33 -5.50 3.59 -17.23
C SER A 33 -5.83 2.25 -16.59
N PRO A 34 -5.07 1.81 -15.57
CA PRO A 34 -5.30 0.52 -14.94
C PRO A 34 -6.62 0.50 -14.17
N THR A 35 -7.24 -0.68 -14.10
CA THR A 35 -8.43 -0.92 -13.29
C THR A 35 -8.18 -0.61 -11.81
N VAL A 36 -6.99 -0.99 -11.33
CA VAL A 36 -6.44 -0.65 -10.03
C VAL A 36 -5.05 -0.02 -10.26
N PRO A 37 -4.85 1.27 -9.96
CA PRO A 37 -3.52 1.90 -9.98
C PRO A 37 -2.48 1.10 -9.20
N HIS A 38 -1.27 0.95 -9.73
CA HIS A 38 -0.18 0.20 -9.08
C HIS A 38 0.09 0.66 -7.64
N ASP A 39 0.16 1.97 -7.41
CA ASP A 39 0.32 2.55 -6.08
C ASP A 39 -0.90 2.25 -5.15
N ALA A 40 -2.12 2.16 -5.72
CA ALA A 40 -3.31 1.75 -4.96
C ALA A 40 -3.27 0.24 -4.62
N ALA A 41 -2.75 -0.58 -5.53
CA ALA A 41 -2.52 -2.00 -5.27
C ALA A 41 -1.53 -2.19 -4.12
N HIS A 42 -0.39 -1.51 -4.13
CA HIS A 42 0.57 -1.49 -3.02
C HIS A 42 -0.08 -1.07 -1.70
N LEU A 43 -0.82 0.03 -1.70
CA LEU A 43 -1.50 0.50 -0.48
C LEU A 43 -2.46 -0.55 0.09
N ILE A 44 -3.28 -1.16 -0.77
CA ILE A 44 -4.26 -2.17 -0.36
C ILE A 44 -3.57 -3.41 0.19
N VAL A 45 -2.57 -3.96 -0.52
CA VAL A 45 -1.89 -5.19 -0.06
C VAL A 45 -1.09 -4.95 1.23
N GLU A 46 -0.46 -3.79 1.38
CA GLU A 46 0.27 -3.45 2.61
C GLU A 46 -0.65 -3.33 3.82
N ILE A 47 -1.86 -2.79 3.63
CA ILE A 47 -2.90 -2.72 4.67
C ILE A 47 -3.37 -4.13 5.04
N GLU A 48 -3.76 -4.95 4.06
CA GLU A 48 -4.41 -6.24 4.32
C GLU A 48 -3.43 -7.34 4.77
N ALA A 49 -2.17 -7.27 4.33
CA ALA A 49 -1.11 -8.17 4.75
C ALA A 49 -0.32 -7.66 5.97
N GLY A 50 -0.57 -6.42 6.42
CA GLY A 50 0.08 -5.83 7.58
C GLY A 50 1.59 -5.64 7.39
N LEU A 51 1.99 -4.94 6.33
CA LEU A 51 3.39 -4.75 5.93
C LEU A 51 3.90 -3.34 6.27
N PRO A 52 4.30 -3.07 7.54
CA PRO A 52 4.75 -1.74 7.95
C PRO A 52 6.07 -1.32 7.29
N GLY A 53 6.84 -2.26 6.74
CA GLY A 53 8.08 -2.00 6.04
C GLY A 53 7.93 -1.67 4.55
N GLY A 54 6.71 -1.73 4.01
CA GLY A 54 6.38 -1.38 2.62
C GLY A 54 6.55 0.11 2.29
N VAL A 55 6.02 0.54 1.16
CA VAL A 55 6.00 1.95 0.71
C VAL A 55 5.21 2.78 1.71
N TYR A 56 3.93 2.48 1.88
CA TYR A 56 2.99 3.25 2.69
C TYR A 56 3.15 2.97 4.16
N GLY A 57 3.51 1.74 4.54
CA GLY A 57 3.88 1.43 5.91
C GLY A 57 5.01 2.32 6.44
N ARG A 58 6.06 2.50 5.62
CA ARG A 58 7.16 3.41 5.99
C ARG A 58 6.72 4.88 5.94
N ILE A 59 5.89 5.30 5.01
CA ILE A 59 5.39 6.69 5.00
C ILE A 59 4.51 6.97 6.23
N ALA A 60 3.75 5.98 6.72
CA ALA A 60 2.89 6.11 7.89
C ALA A 60 3.68 6.24 9.21
N ASP A 61 4.92 5.76 9.26
CA ASP A 61 5.83 6.05 10.37
C ASP A 61 6.13 7.55 10.44
N ALA A 62 6.05 8.15 11.63
CA ALA A 62 6.10 9.59 11.86
C ALA A 62 7.38 10.26 11.33
N ASN A 63 8.47 9.49 11.19
CA ASN A 63 9.74 9.94 10.63
C ASN A 63 10.10 9.22 9.31
N GLY A 64 9.23 8.37 8.81
CA GLY A 64 9.53 7.49 7.71
C GLY A 64 9.43 8.21 6.36
N LEU A 65 10.43 7.94 5.54
CA LEU A 65 10.45 8.21 4.12
C LEU A 65 10.82 6.89 3.46
N ASP A 66 10.11 6.58 2.39
CA ASP A 66 10.25 5.32 1.65
C ASP A 66 11.25 5.44 0.50
N GLY A 67 11.52 6.66 0.05
CA GLY A 67 12.36 7.00 -1.09
C GLY A 67 11.58 7.36 -2.36
N LEU A 68 10.25 7.14 -2.39
CA LEU A 68 9.39 7.49 -3.52
C LEU A 68 8.70 8.84 -3.28
N PHE A 69 8.33 9.14 -2.03
CA PHE A 69 7.79 10.44 -1.63
C PHE A 69 8.86 11.28 -0.95
N TRP A 70 8.88 12.56 -1.30
CA TRP A 70 9.86 13.52 -0.78
C TRP A 70 9.16 14.69 -0.10
N PRO A 71 9.76 15.28 0.95
CA PRO A 71 9.27 16.54 1.51
C PRO A 71 9.09 17.60 0.42
N ALA A 72 7.98 18.34 0.47
CA ALA A 72 7.69 19.44 -0.43
C ALA A 72 8.66 20.62 -0.21
N ASP A 73 9.04 20.89 1.04
CA ASP A 73 10.05 21.90 1.38
C ASP A 73 11.46 21.45 0.92
N PRO A 74 12.17 22.23 0.09
CA PRO A 74 13.52 21.93 -0.37
C PRO A 74 14.54 21.74 0.77
N ALA A 75 14.43 22.48 1.88
CA ALA A 75 15.36 22.37 3.00
C ALA A 75 15.14 21.04 3.75
N ALA A 76 13.88 20.69 4.04
CA ALA A 76 13.49 19.39 4.56
C ALA A 76 13.92 18.24 3.64
N ARG A 77 13.77 18.37 2.32
CA ARG A 77 14.21 17.38 1.33
C ARG A 77 15.71 17.16 1.40
N ARG A 78 16.52 18.23 1.42
CA ARG A 78 17.99 18.12 1.55
C ARG A 78 18.41 17.46 2.86
N ARG A 79 17.68 17.71 3.96
CA ARG A 79 17.92 17.04 5.25
C ARG A 79 17.55 15.55 5.19
N ALA A 80 16.41 15.22 4.60
CA ALA A 80 15.94 13.85 4.40
C ALA A 80 16.93 13.02 3.58
N THR A 81 17.41 13.55 2.45
CA THR A 81 18.41 12.86 1.61
C THR A 81 19.71 12.59 2.37
N ARG A 82 20.20 13.56 3.13
CA ARG A 82 21.43 13.39 3.95
C ARG A 82 21.28 12.35 5.05
N ASN A 83 20.09 12.24 5.63
CA ASN A 83 19.80 11.33 6.74
C ASN A 83 19.15 10.02 6.26
N ARG A 84 19.18 9.73 4.96
CA ARG A 84 18.52 8.56 4.40
C ARG A 84 19.17 7.29 4.95
N LYS A 85 18.40 6.54 5.72
CA LYS A 85 18.80 5.21 6.19
C LYS A 85 18.48 4.19 5.12
N GLN A 86 19.36 3.20 4.98
CA GLN A 86 19.01 2.02 4.19
C GLN A 86 17.87 1.27 4.88
N PRO A 87 16.96 0.67 4.12
CA PRO A 87 15.95 -0.21 4.69
C PRO A 87 16.61 -1.32 5.51
N SER A 88 16.01 -1.66 6.65
CA SER A 88 16.40 -2.87 7.39
C SER A 88 16.03 -4.12 6.59
N ALA A 89 16.61 -5.28 6.93
CA ALA A 89 16.25 -6.55 6.30
C ALA A 89 14.73 -6.83 6.37
N ALA A 90 14.10 -6.50 7.50
CA ALA A 90 12.65 -6.63 7.65
C ALA A 90 11.87 -5.70 6.72
N GLN A 91 12.31 -4.44 6.57
CA GLN A 91 11.69 -3.50 5.64
C GLN A 91 11.86 -3.93 4.18
N SER A 92 13.03 -4.47 3.83
CA SER A 92 13.27 -5.04 2.51
C SER A 92 12.39 -6.27 2.24
N ALA A 93 12.18 -7.13 3.24
CA ALA A 93 11.29 -8.29 3.11
C ALA A 93 9.83 -7.86 2.92
N ASP A 94 9.35 -6.88 3.70
CA ASP A 94 8.00 -6.32 3.55
C ASP A 94 7.81 -5.66 2.18
N MET A 95 8.82 -4.92 1.69
CA MET A 95 8.78 -4.34 0.34
C MET A 95 8.69 -5.41 -0.74
N ALA A 96 9.52 -6.45 -0.66
CA ALA A 96 9.50 -7.56 -1.62
C ALA A 96 8.14 -8.28 -1.60
N ARG A 97 7.56 -8.48 -0.41
CA ARG A 97 6.23 -9.06 -0.25
C ARG A 97 5.13 -8.14 -0.79
N SER A 98 5.23 -6.84 -0.59
CA SER A 98 4.31 -5.83 -1.13
C SER A 98 4.30 -5.86 -2.67
N GLU A 99 5.49 -5.87 -3.30
CA GLU A 99 5.63 -5.98 -4.76
C GLU A 99 5.04 -7.28 -5.30
N TYR A 100 5.38 -8.40 -4.68
CA TYR A 100 4.87 -9.73 -5.05
C TYR A 100 3.33 -9.77 -4.99
N LEU A 101 2.75 -9.33 -3.86
CA LEU A 101 1.31 -9.33 -3.69
C LEU A 101 0.64 -8.38 -4.67
N ALA A 102 1.09 -7.11 -4.78
CA ALA A 102 0.46 -6.13 -5.67
C ALA A 102 0.44 -6.59 -7.13
N SER A 103 1.54 -7.19 -7.61
CA SER A 103 1.64 -7.73 -8.97
C SER A 103 0.72 -8.94 -9.18
N LEU A 104 0.72 -9.89 -8.23
CA LEU A 104 -0.04 -11.13 -8.35
C LEU A 104 -1.55 -10.91 -8.17
N THR A 105 -1.97 -10.19 -7.12
CA THR A 105 -3.38 -10.14 -6.71
C THR A 105 -4.23 -9.29 -7.63
N VAL A 106 -3.71 -8.20 -8.21
CA VAL A 106 -4.45 -7.43 -9.23
C VAL A 106 -4.74 -8.31 -10.43
N ALA A 107 -3.72 -9.03 -10.89
CA ALA A 107 -3.83 -9.91 -12.03
C ALA A 107 -4.90 -11.00 -11.76
N LEU A 108 -4.79 -11.71 -10.62
CA LEU A 108 -5.72 -12.80 -10.27
C LEU A 108 -7.15 -12.29 -10.13
N TRP A 109 -7.33 -11.15 -9.46
CA TRP A 109 -8.62 -10.52 -9.30
C TRP A 109 -9.25 -10.14 -10.65
N GLU A 110 -8.46 -9.56 -11.58
CA GLU A 110 -8.97 -9.21 -12.91
C GLU A 110 -9.42 -10.44 -13.69
N VAL A 111 -8.71 -11.56 -13.61
CA VAL A 111 -9.13 -12.83 -14.24
C VAL A 111 -10.40 -13.35 -13.60
N GLU A 112 -10.46 -13.40 -12.27
CA GLU A 112 -11.60 -13.94 -11.53
C GLU A 112 -12.88 -13.10 -11.69
N ARG A 113 -12.74 -11.79 -11.96
CA ARG A 113 -13.86 -10.88 -12.29
C ARG A 113 -14.13 -10.76 -13.78
N GLY A 114 -13.43 -11.51 -14.63
CA GLY A 114 -13.62 -11.50 -16.09
C GLY A 114 -13.18 -10.20 -16.79
N LEU A 115 -12.31 -9.42 -16.16
CA LEU A 115 -11.74 -8.17 -16.68
C LEU A 115 -10.47 -8.40 -17.52
N ARG A 116 -9.83 -9.56 -17.34
CA ARG A 116 -8.65 -9.99 -18.09
C ARG A 116 -8.84 -11.44 -18.54
N ALA A 117 -8.43 -11.75 -19.76
CA ALA A 117 -8.31 -13.14 -20.18
C ALA A 117 -7.20 -13.85 -19.38
N PRO A 118 -7.40 -15.10 -18.94
CA PRO A 118 -6.33 -15.85 -18.31
C PRO A 118 -5.16 -16.02 -19.29
N ASP A 119 -3.96 -15.68 -18.85
CA ASP A 119 -2.74 -15.93 -19.62
C ASP A 119 -2.30 -17.38 -19.38
N PRO A 120 -2.03 -18.20 -20.40
CA PRO A 120 -1.45 -19.53 -20.17
C PRO A 120 -0.05 -19.49 -19.52
N ALA A 121 0.68 -18.37 -19.67
CA ALA A 121 1.99 -18.13 -19.05
C ALA A 121 1.89 -17.46 -17.66
N TRP A 122 0.67 -17.38 -17.10
CA TRP A 122 0.38 -16.76 -15.81
C TRP A 122 1.28 -17.28 -14.69
N PRO A 123 1.64 -16.44 -13.70
CA PRO A 123 2.60 -16.80 -12.67
C PRO A 123 2.04 -17.87 -11.73
N GLY A 124 2.18 -19.13 -12.15
CA GLY A 124 1.90 -20.31 -11.33
C GLY A 124 0.43 -20.57 -11.04
N SER A 125 0.20 -21.69 -10.36
CA SER A 125 -1.09 -22.00 -9.75
C SER A 125 -1.24 -21.19 -8.46
N LEU A 126 -2.48 -20.94 -8.00
CA LEU A 126 -2.73 -20.35 -6.68
C LEU A 126 -2.06 -21.15 -5.55
N ASP A 127 -1.88 -22.45 -5.76
CA ASP A 127 -1.26 -23.36 -4.78
C ASP A 127 0.23 -23.06 -4.57
N ASP A 128 0.89 -22.43 -5.54
CA ASP A 128 2.30 -21.99 -5.46
C ASP A 128 2.44 -20.56 -4.92
N ALA A 129 1.33 -19.86 -4.73
CA ALA A 129 1.35 -18.48 -4.26
C ALA A 129 1.48 -18.41 -2.74
N GLU A 130 2.38 -17.56 -2.23
CA GLU A 130 2.53 -17.33 -0.78
C GLU A 130 1.40 -16.44 -0.20
N ILE A 131 0.15 -16.75 -0.55
CA ILE A 131 -1.06 -16.04 -0.15
C ILE A 131 -2.10 -17.04 0.37
N THR A 132 -2.62 -16.82 1.58
CA THR A 132 -3.73 -17.62 2.09
C THR A 132 -5.04 -17.19 1.44
N ASP A 133 -6.02 -18.09 1.39
CA ASP A 133 -7.36 -17.77 0.87
C ASP A 133 -7.97 -16.57 1.59
N GLU A 134 -7.83 -16.48 2.92
CA GLU A 134 -8.39 -15.38 3.71
C GLU A 134 -7.73 -14.04 3.38
N LEU A 135 -6.41 -14.03 3.11
CA LEU A 135 -5.73 -12.81 2.70
C LEU A 135 -6.15 -12.40 1.28
N ARG A 136 -6.24 -13.37 0.36
CA ARG A 136 -6.74 -13.14 -1.00
C ARG A 136 -8.13 -12.52 -0.98
N GLU A 137 -9.06 -13.11 -0.24
CA GLU A 137 -10.44 -12.65 -0.13
C GLU A 137 -10.53 -11.21 0.37
N ARG A 138 -9.76 -10.86 1.42
CA ARG A 138 -9.72 -9.47 1.91
C ARG A 138 -9.18 -8.49 0.88
N ILE A 139 -8.09 -8.84 0.19
CA ILE A 139 -7.51 -7.99 -0.86
C ILE A 139 -8.51 -7.80 -2.01
N PHE A 140 -9.16 -8.88 -2.46
CA PHE A 140 -10.12 -8.83 -3.56
C PHE A 140 -11.34 -8.00 -3.20
N ALA A 141 -11.85 -8.13 -1.98
CA ALA A 141 -12.94 -7.29 -1.50
C ALA A 141 -12.58 -5.78 -1.55
N ARG A 142 -11.34 -5.42 -1.24
CA ARG A 142 -10.86 -4.03 -1.38
C ARG A 142 -10.76 -3.58 -2.83
N TYR A 143 -10.34 -4.44 -3.75
CA TYR A 143 -10.35 -4.14 -5.18
C TYR A 143 -11.77 -3.99 -5.73
N ASP A 144 -12.70 -4.86 -5.31
CA ASP A 144 -14.12 -4.78 -5.66
C ASP A 144 -14.74 -3.45 -5.20
N GLU A 145 -14.31 -2.91 -4.06
CA GLU A 145 -14.73 -1.58 -3.60
C GLU A 145 -14.04 -0.45 -4.40
N PHE A 146 -12.71 -0.53 -4.57
CA PHE A 146 -11.91 0.55 -5.13
C PHE A 146 -12.13 0.73 -6.63
N ALA A 147 -12.05 -0.34 -7.40
CA ALA A 147 -11.98 -0.29 -8.87
C ALA A 147 -13.21 0.35 -9.52
N PRO A 148 -14.46 0.05 -9.13
CA PRO A 148 -15.63 0.72 -9.70
C PRO A 148 -15.65 2.22 -9.42
N ARG A 149 -15.27 2.62 -8.21
CA ARG A 149 -15.19 4.03 -7.79
C ARG A 149 -14.13 4.77 -8.60
N TRP A 150 -12.95 4.16 -8.75
CA TRP A 150 -11.86 4.71 -9.56
C TRP A 150 -12.23 4.86 -11.04
N ARG A 151 -12.86 3.84 -11.62
CA ARG A 151 -13.30 3.86 -13.02
C ARG A 151 -14.31 4.98 -13.28
N ALA A 152 -15.22 5.24 -12.35
CA ALA A 152 -16.26 6.26 -12.47
C ALA A 152 -15.75 7.72 -12.42
N LEU A 153 -14.52 7.94 -11.94
CA LEU A 153 -13.95 9.29 -11.89
C LEU A 153 -13.65 9.85 -13.28
N SER A 154 -13.88 11.15 -13.46
CA SER A 154 -13.36 11.94 -14.57
C SER A 154 -11.89 12.32 -14.34
N ASP A 155 -11.25 12.92 -15.36
CA ASP A 155 -9.95 13.59 -15.18
C ASP A 155 -10.03 14.61 -14.02
N GLY A 156 -9.02 14.60 -13.15
CA GLY A 156 -8.98 15.38 -11.92
C GLY A 156 -9.81 14.84 -10.76
N GLY A 157 -10.61 13.78 -10.96
CA GLY A 157 -11.37 13.13 -9.89
C GLY A 157 -10.45 12.46 -8.87
N GLU A 158 -10.87 12.45 -7.59
CA GLU A 158 -10.05 11.95 -6.48
C GLU A 158 -10.71 10.75 -5.79
N LEU A 159 -9.90 9.79 -5.35
CA LEU A 159 -10.30 8.71 -4.46
C LEU A 159 -9.29 8.57 -3.33
N THR A 160 -9.77 8.62 -2.09
CA THR A 160 -8.94 8.55 -0.88
C THR A 160 -9.10 7.22 -0.17
N VAL A 161 -7.97 6.63 0.22
CA VAL A 161 -7.90 5.43 1.05
C VAL A 161 -7.13 5.78 2.32
N ALA A 162 -7.72 5.47 3.48
CA ALA A 162 -7.11 5.69 4.77
C ALA A 162 -6.17 4.53 5.12
N TRP A 163 -4.95 4.84 5.53
CA TRP A 163 -4.09 3.90 6.23
C TRP A 163 -4.64 3.69 7.65
N PRO A 164 -4.83 2.44 8.11
CA PRO A 164 -5.41 2.17 9.41
C PRO A 164 -4.53 2.79 10.50
N ALA A 165 -5.15 3.52 11.42
CA ALA A 165 -4.48 3.82 12.68
C ALA A 165 -4.13 2.47 13.31
N ALA A 166 -2.86 2.27 13.69
CA ALA A 166 -2.43 1.04 14.35
C ALA A 166 -3.47 0.73 15.43
N ALA A 167 -4.26 -0.32 15.24
CA ALA A 167 -5.26 -0.70 16.21
C ALA A 167 -4.50 -0.80 17.53
N VAL A 168 -4.93 -0.04 18.53
CA VAL A 168 -4.39 -0.12 19.89
C VAL A 168 -4.62 -1.57 20.31
N SER A 169 -3.64 -2.44 20.06
CA SER A 169 -3.73 -3.85 20.37
C SER A 169 -3.51 -3.98 21.85
N GLY A 170 -4.59 -3.74 22.59
CA GLY A 170 -4.77 -4.21 23.93
C GLY A 170 -4.64 -5.73 23.95
N ARG A 171 -3.45 -6.21 24.33
CA ARG A 171 -3.29 -7.43 25.12
C ARG A 171 -1.96 -7.38 25.85
N ARG A 172 -1.93 -6.67 26.99
CA ARG A 172 -0.93 -6.96 28.03
C ARG A 172 -1.14 -8.44 28.44
N PRO A 173 -0.13 -9.32 28.38
CA PRO A 173 -0.25 -10.62 29.01
C PRO A 173 -0.45 -10.40 30.50
N GLY A 174 -1.52 -10.99 31.03
CA GLY A 174 -1.89 -10.93 32.43
C GLY A 174 -0.69 -11.31 33.31
N ARG A 175 -0.29 -10.38 34.17
CA ARG A 175 0.67 -10.61 35.24
C ARG A 175 0.05 -11.65 36.17
N LYS A 176 0.56 -12.88 36.17
CA LYS A 176 0.18 -13.92 37.15
C LYS A 176 0.32 -13.35 38.56
N PRO A 177 -0.68 -13.50 39.46
CA PRO A 177 -0.51 -13.11 40.85
C PRO A 177 0.54 -14.03 41.49
N ALA A 178 1.52 -13.41 42.15
CA ALA A 178 2.49 -14.11 42.98
C ALA A 178 1.75 -14.83 44.11
N ARG A 179 1.93 -16.15 44.21
CA ARG A 179 1.56 -16.91 45.40
C ARG A 179 2.47 -16.44 46.54
N ARG A 180 1.88 -15.84 47.58
CA ARG A 180 2.53 -15.72 48.88
C ARG A 180 2.42 -17.08 49.58
N GLY A 181 3.55 -17.54 50.11
CA GLY A 181 3.60 -18.66 51.05
C GLY A 181 3.05 -18.30 52.42
#